data_AF-A0A3B4B8T6-F1
#
_entry.id   AF-A0A3B4B8T6-F1
#
_cell.length_a   1.000
_cell.length_b   1.000
_cell.length_c   1.000
_cell.angle_alpha   90.00
_cell.angle_beta   90.00
_cell.angle_gamma   90.00
#
_symmetry.space_group_name_H-M   'P 1'
#
loop_
_entity.id
_entity.type
_entity.pdbx_description
1 polymer ?
#
loop_
_entity_poly.entity_id
_entity_poly.type
_entity_poly.pdbx_seq_one_letter_code
_entity_poly.pdbx_strand_id
1 'polypeptide(L)'
;MCPWYNVICCLYFIYYHQYLKTTYISDPSNIYAEEDSDYKDNLDFRHHNYKDMRTLMKSVHDECPNITRIYTIGRSYQGLKLYVMEFSDNPGKHELGEPEFRYVAGMHGNEALGRELVLNLMQYLCREFKKGNQRIARLITETRIHLLPSMNPDGYEEAYKKGSELAGWADGRYSYEGIDLNHNFPDLNNIMWNAQERALTKAQEKSKVAPETRAVINWMEEIPFVLSANLHGGELVVTYPFDCTRDWAPQEDTPTADNAFFRWLASVYASTNLVMHQFPHKIHITHSSNKIKSREANDSIQNEN
;
A
#
# COMPACT_ATOMS: atom_id res chain seq x y z
N MET A 1 7.35 -18.11 3.33
CA MET A 1 6.03 -17.94 3.97
C MET A 1 5.30 -16.85 3.22
N CYS A 2 4.16 -17.20 2.61
CA CYS A 2 3.43 -16.37 1.67
C CYS A 2 2.09 -15.89 2.24
N PRO A 3 1.84 -14.58 2.44
CA PRO A 3 0.82 -14.21 3.39
C PRO A 3 -0.53 -13.72 2.86
N TRP A 4 -1.05 -14.06 1.67
CA TRP A 4 -2.25 -13.34 1.21
C TRP A 4 -3.31 -14.20 0.51
N TYR A 5 -4.43 -14.38 1.23
CA TYR A 5 -5.74 -14.72 0.71
C TYR A 5 -6.70 -13.62 1.18
N ASN A 6 -6.77 -12.54 0.41
CA ASN A 6 -7.89 -11.58 0.28
C ASN A 6 -7.36 -10.27 -0.32
N VAL A 7 -7.59 -10.12 -1.62
CA VAL A 7 -7.65 -8.87 -2.39
C VAL A 7 -6.63 -7.79 -2.03
N ILE A 8 -5.33 -8.09 -2.08
CA ILE A 8 -4.26 -7.09 -1.92
C ILE A 8 -3.41 -7.05 -3.18
N CYS A 9 -3.47 -5.94 -3.91
CA CYS A 9 -2.39 -5.57 -4.83
C CYS A 9 -1.29 -4.87 -4.03
N CYS A 10 -0.04 -5.33 -4.16
CA CYS A 10 1.12 -4.61 -3.66
C CYS A 10 1.63 -3.68 -4.76
N LEU A 11 1.58 -2.38 -4.49
CA LEU A 11 2.01 -1.33 -5.41
C LEU A 11 3.38 -0.83 -4.97
N TYR A 12 4.38 -0.98 -5.82
CA TYR A 12 5.72 -0.50 -5.56
C TYR A 12 5.98 0.79 -6.35
N PHE A 13 6.71 1.73 -5.74
CA PHE A 13 7.18 2.96 -6.39
C PHE A 13 8.71 3.14 -6.27
N ILE A 14 9.30 3.80 -7.29
CA ILE A 14 10.71 4.23 -7.31
C ILE A 14 10.79 5.77 -7.18
N TYR A 15 11.79 6.26 -6.46
CA TYR A 15 12.20 7.67 -6.48
C TYR A 15 13.21 7.89 -7.61
N TYR A 16 12.85 8.64 -8.66
CA TYR A 16 13.80 9.12 -9.67
C TYR A 16 13.93 10.64 -9.57
N HIS A 17 15.14 11.12 -9.26
CA HIS A 17 15.49 12.51 -9.50
C HIS A 17 15.94 12.64 -10.97
N GLN A 18 15.00 12.83 -11.90
CA GLN A 18 15.36 13.11 -13.29
C GLN A 18 14.54 14.26 -13.84
N TYR A 19 15.24 15.36 -14.13
CA TYR A 19 14.73 16.50 -14.88
C TYR A 19 14.32 16.03 -16.29
N LEU A 20 13.04 15.77 -16.51
CA LEU A 20 12.47 15.62 -17.84
C LEU A 20 11.59 16.84 -18.11
N LYS A 21 12.07 17.74 -18.98
CA LYS A 21 11.22 18.72 -19.66
C LYS A 21 10.48 17.97 -20.78
N THR A 22 9.20 17.74 -20.59
CA THR A 22 8.34 17.12 -21.59
C THR A 22 7.57 18.21 -22.34
N THR A 23 7.79 18.34 -23.64
CA THR A 23 6.89 19.06 -24.54
C THR A 23 5.72 18.15 -24.87
N TYR A 24 4.51 18.53 -24.47
CA TYR A 24 3.27 17.80 -24.74
C TYR A 24 2.85 17.95 -26.21
N ILE A 25 2.49 16.83 -26.84
CA ILE A 25 1.69 16.81 -28.08
C ILE A 25 0.30 16.31 -27.66
N SER A 26 -0.71 17.14 -27.87
CA SER A 26 -2.10 16.83 -27.49
C SER A 26 -2.78 15.93 -28.52
N ASP A 27 -3.48 14.90 -28.02
CA ASP A 27 -4.39 14.05 -28.80
C ASP A 27 -5.79 14.73 -28.84
N PRO A 28 -6.31 15.08 -30.03
CA PRO A 28 -7.59 15.78 -30.16
C PRO A 28 -8.84 14.92 -29.88
N SER A 29 -8.70 13.65 -29.49
CA SER A 29 -9.82 12.73 -29.24
C SER A 29 -10.06 12.33 -27.77
N ASN A 30 -9.28 12.87 -26.83
CA ASN A 30 -9.38 12.48 -25.42
C ASN A 30 -10.53 13.20 -24.69
N ILE A 31 -11.61 12.47 -24.42
CA ILE A 31 -12.81 12.94 -23.69
C ILE A 31 -12.53 13.12 -22.17
N TYR A 32 -11.33 12.74 -21.71
CA TYR A 32 -10.83 12.95 -20.34
C TYR A 32 -9.77 14.05 -20.24
N ALA A 33 -9.67 14.92 -21.25
CA ALA A 33 -8.86 16.13 -21.12
C ALA A 33 -9.56 17.10 -20.14
N GLU A 34 -9.43 16.83 -18.83
CA GLU A 34 -9.57 17.90 -17.84
C GLU A 34 -8.56 18.97 -18.22
N GLU A 35 -9.04 20.19 -18.42
CA GLU A 35 -8.21 21.36 -18.64
C GLU A 35 -7.18 21.42 -17.51
N ASP A 36 -5.90 21.30 -17.90
CA ASP A 36 -4.73 21.44 -17.05
C ASP A 36 -4.64 22.92 -16.63
N SER A 37 -5.57 23.31 -15.77
CA SER A 37 -5.50 24.55 -15.02
C SER A 37 -4.35 24.39 -14.04
N ASP A 38 -3.49 25.42 -13.97
CA ASP A 38 -2.32 25.58 -13.10
C ASP A 38 -2.73 25.58 -11.60
N TYR A 39 -3.44 24.53 -11.16
CA TYR A 39 -3.78 24.26 -9.78
C TYR A 39 -2.53 23.67 -9.14
N LYS A 40 -1.75 24.53 -8.49
CA LYS A 40 -0.88 24.07 -7.41
C LYS A 40 -1.77 23.57 -6.30
N ASP A 41 -2.09 22.27 -6.32
CA ASP A 41 -2.66 21.60 -5.17
C ASP A 41 -1.73 21.86 -3.97
N ASN A 42 -2.21 22.64 -3.00
CA ASN A 42 -1.42 23.12 -1.86
C ASN A 42 -1.20 22.02 -0.80
N LEU A 43 -0.84 20.82 -1.23
CA LEU A 43 -0.59 19.64 -0.40
C LEU A 43 0.77 19.76 0.30
N ASP A 44 0.89 19.27 1.54
CA ASP A 44 2.17 19.24 2.27
C ASP A 44 3.11 18.15 1.71
N PHE A 45 3.90 18.49 0.68
CA PHE A 45 4.87 17.58 0.06
C PHE A 45 6.21 17.57 0.81
N ARG A 46 6.30 16.72 1.84
CA ARG A 46 7.55 16.41 2.56
C ARG A 46 7.42 15.07 3.27
N HIS A 47 8.51 14.58 3.84
CA HIS A 47 8.46 13.45 4.76
C HIS A 47 7.91 13.87 6.13
N HIS A 48 6.98 13.09 6.66
CA HIS A 48 6.35 13.33 7.96
C HIS A 48 6.83 12.32 8.98
N ASN A 49 7.54 12.76 10.04
CA ASN A 49 7.72 11.94 11.24
C ASN A 49 6.36 11.59 11.87
N TYR A 50 6.34 10.67 12.83
CA TYR A 50 5.12 10.19 13.45
C TYR A 50 4.29 11.31 14.12
N LYS A 51 4.94 12.33 14.70
CA LYS A 51 4.24 13.49 15.27
C LYS A 51 3.60 14.36 14.17
N ASP A 52 4.32 14.61 13.09
CA ASP A 52 3.86 15.43 11.98
C ASP A 52 2.73 14.74 11.20
N MET A 53 2.83 13.43 10.99
CA MET A 53 1.77 12.61 10.40
C MET A 53 0.47 12.75 11.19
N ARG A 54 0.54 12.62 12.53
CA ARG A 54 -0.63 12.80 13.39
C ARG A 54 -1.21 14.20 13.31
N THR A 55 -0.35 15.21 13.16
CA THR A 55 -0.75 16.61 13.05
C THR A 55 -1.47 16.85 11.73
N LEU A 56 -0.96 16.31 10.62
CA LEU A 56 -1.60 16.36 9.31
C LEU A 56 -2.95 15.65 9.31
N MET A 57 -3.01 14.42 9.83
CA MET A 57 -4.27 13.68 9.95
C MET A 57 -5.29 14.48 10.77
N LYS A 58 -4.88 15.03 11.91
CA LYS A 58 -5.76 15.89 12.71
C LYS A 58 -6.24 17.11 11.92
N SER A 59 -5.35 17.77 11.18
CA SER A 59 -5.71 18.93 10.34
C SER A 59 -6.75 18.58 9.28
N VAL A 60 -6.60 17.43 8.61
CA VAL A 60 -7.58 16.97 7.62
C VAL A 60 -8.94 16.68 8.27
N HIS A 61 -8.93 16.05 9.44
CA HIS A 61 -10.17 15.79 10.18
C HIS A 61 -10.86 17.07 10.65
N ASP A 62 -10.10 18.03 11.19
CA ASP A 62 -10.64 19.32 11.62
C ASP A 62 -11.18 20.12 10.43
N GLU A 63 -10.63 19.93 9.23
CA GLU A 63 -11.10 20.56 7.99
C GLU A 63 -12.38 19.91 7.41
N CYS A 64 -12.51 18.59 7.52
CA CYS A 64 -13.61 17.80 6.96
C CYS A 64 -14.25 16.85 7.99
N PRO A 65 -14.75 17.34 9.14
CA PRO A 65 -15.19 16.47 10.24
C PRO A 65 -16.44 15.64 9.91
N ASN A 66 -17.29 16.12 8.99
CA ASN A 66 -18.54 15.45 8.62
C ASN A 66 -18.31 14.19 7.78
N ILE A 67 -17.17 14.11 7.09
CA ILE A 67 -16.85 13.01 6.17
C ILE A 67 -15.60 12.24 6.60
N THR A 68 -15.04 12.54 7.78
CA THR A 68 -13.82 11.87 8.25
C THR A 68 -13.92 11.41 9.69
N ARG A 69 -13.22 10.32 9.99
CA ARG A 69 -13.02 9.84 11.36
C ARG A 69 -11.63 9.27 11.52
N ILE A 70 -10.93 9.67 12.58
CA ILE A 70 -9.63 9.08 12.95
C ILE A 70 -9.86 8.03 14.03
N TYR A 71 -9.33 6.83 13.83
CA TYR A 71 -9.33 5.78 14.85
C TYR A 71 -8.00 5.03 14.86
N THR A 72 -7.86 4.06 15.78
CA THR A 72 -6.65 3.26 15.92
C THR A 72 -6.97 1.79 15.89
N ILE A 73 -6.20 0.99 15.16
CA ILE A 73 -6.38 -0.47 15.06
C ILE A 73 -5.51 -1.26 16.04
N GLY A 74 -4.59 -0.58 16.72
CA GLY A 74 -3.66 -1.21 17.64
C GLY A 74 -2.48 -0.31 17.97
N ARG A 75 -1.41 -0.93 18.46
CA ARG A 75 -0.15 -0.27 18.77
C ARG A 75 1.02 -1.10 18.25
N SER A 76 2.08 -0.42 17.85
CA SER A 76 3.37 -1.02 17.55
C SER A 76 4.03 -1.56 18.82
N TYR A 77 5.14 -2.25 18.65
CA TYR A 77 5.91 -2.75 19.79
C TYR A 77 6.34 -1.64 20.76
N GLN A 78 6.80 -0.49 20.26
CA GLN A 78 7.17 0.66 21.09
C GLN A 78 5.96 1.47 21.61
N GLY A 79 4.73 1.01 21.35
CA GLY A 79 3.50 1.60 21.87
C GLY A 79 2.92 2.74 21.04
N LEU A 80 3.49 3.02 19.85
CA LEU A 80 2.95 3.98 18.89
C LEU A 80 1.62 3.45 18.34
N LYS A 81 0.61 4.30 18.29
CA LYS A 81 -0.72 3.93 17.78
C LYS A 81 -0.68 3.80 16.26
N LEU A 82 -1.28 2.73 15.74
CA LEU A 82 -1.51 2.57 14.31
C LEU A 82 -2.79 3.31 13.96
N TYR A 83 -2.64 4.55 13.47
CA TYR A 83 -3.76 5.43 13.13
C TYR A 83 -4.31 5.11 11.74
N VAL A 84 -5.64 5.13 11.63
CA VAL A 84 -6.36 5.03 10.37
C VAL A 84 -7.25 6.26 10.22
N MET A 85 -7.28 6.81 9.01
CA MET A 85 -8.28 7.81 8.62
C MET A 85 -9.36 7.14 7.78
N GLU A 86 -10.59 7.29 8.22
CA GLU A 86 -11.81 6.87 7.54
C GLU A 86 -12.38 8.05 6.76
N PHE A 87 -12.83 7.81 5.52
CA PHE A 87 -13.66 8.71 4.73
C PHE A 87 -14.96 8.00 4.33
N SER A 88 -16.11 8.62 4.61
CA SER A 88 -17.47 8.17 4.25
C SER A 88 -18.43 9.33 4.51
N ASP A 89 -19.64 9.30 3.95
CA ASP A 89 -20.70 10.25 4.30
C ASP A 89 -21.32 9.99 5.68
N ASN A 90 -21.18 8.77 6.23
CA ASN A 90 -21.57 8.42 7.61
C ASN A 90 -20.42 7.81 8.44
N PRO A 91 -19.37 8.60 8.78
CA PRO A 91 -18.19 8.09 9.47
C PRO A 91 -18.51 7.37 10.78
N GLY A 92 -17.91 6.20 10.96
CA GLY A 92 -18.04 5.33 12.13
C GLY A 92 -19.15 4.28 12.03
N LYS A 93 -19.90 4.24 10.93
CA LYS A 93 -20.99 3.27 10.71
C LYS A 93 -20.74 2.51 9.42
N HIS A 94 -21.00 1.21 9.46
CA HIS A 94 -21.06 0.40 8.25
C HIS A 94 -22.49 0.46 7.68
N GLU A 95 -22.62 0.68 6.39
CA GLU A 95 -23.90 0.72 5.68
C GLU A 95 -24.04 -0.45 4.71
N LEU A 96 -25.19 -1.12 4.74
CA LEU A 96 -25.44 -2.26 3.87
C LEU A 96 -25.44 -1.82 2.40
N GLY A 97 -24.57 -2.44 1.61
CA GLY A 97 -24.40 -2.12 0.19
C GLY A 97 -23.32 -1.08 -0.10
N GLU A 98 -22.76 -0.43 0.92
CA GLU A 98 -21.58 0.42 0.79
C GLU A 98 -20.31 -0.45 0.91
N PRO A 99 -19.47 -0.53 -0.15
CA PRO A 99 -18.23 -1.29 -0.11
C PRO A 99 -17.19 -0.64 0.81
N GLU A 100 -16.48 -1.48 1.55
CA GLU A 100 -15.35 -1.09 2.40
C GLU A 100 -14.04 -1.24 1.60
N PHE A 101 -13.28 -0.16 1.48
CA PHE A 101 -11.99 -0.13 0.80
C PHE A 101 -10.86 0.26 1.76
N ARG A 102 -9.64 -0.24 1.54
CA ARG A 102 -8.48 0.23 2.27
C ARG A 102 -7.18 0.40 1.48
N TYR A 103 -6.40 1.40 1.90
CA TYR A 103 -4.97 1.47 1.62
C TYR A 103 -4.17 1.24 2.90
N VAL A 104 -3.12 0.42 2.78
CA VAL A 104 -2.09 0.25 3.81
C VAL A 104 -0.76 0.72 3.24
N ALA A 105 0.03 1.42 4.04
CA ALA A 105 1.37 1.84 3.68
C ALA A 105 2.33 1.75 4.87
N GLY A 106 3.63 1.85 4.57
CA GLY A 106 4.68 1.83 5.59
C GLY A 106 4.72 0.49 6.34
N MET A 107 4.45 -0.63 5.67
CA MET A 107 4.66 -1.97 6.22
C MET A 107 6.15 -2.23 6.44
N HIS A 108 6.99 -1.79 5.49
CA HIS A 108 8.40 -1.53 5.74
C HIS A 108 8.56 -0.06 6.07
N GLY A 109 9.17 0.23 7.23
CA GLY A 109 9.24 1.60 7.74
C GLY A 109 10.12 2.52 6.90
N ASN A 110 11.13 2.01 6.20
CA ASN A 110 11.99 2.81 5.33
C ASN A 110 11.40 3.11 3.93
N GLU A 111 10.31 2.46 3.56
CA GLU A 111 9.62 2.68 2.29
C GLU A 111 8.65 3.88 2.38
N ALA A 112 9.22 5.07 2.61
CA ALA A 112 8.50 6.28 2.99
C ALA A 112 7.49 6.78 1.94
N LEU A 113 7.69 6.50 0.66
CA LEU A 113 6.87 7.09 -0.41
C LEU A 113 5.39 6.70 -0.32
N GLY A 114 5.09 5.41 -0.05
CA GLY A 114 3.71 4.95 0.10
C GLY A 114 2.98 5.68 1.24
N ARG A 115 3.67 5.92 2.36
CA ARG A 115 3.14 6.67 3.50
C ARG A 115 2.75 8.08 3.09
N GLU A 116 3.64 8.81 2.41
CA GLU A 116 3.38 10.20 2.00
C GLU A 116 2.27 10.29 0.94
N LEU A 117 2.17 9.32 0.03
CA LEU A 117 1.06 9.24 -0.93
C LEU A 117 -0.29 9.07 -0.23
N VAL A 118 -0.38 8.25 0.81
CA VAL A 118 -1.60 8.09 1.59
C VAL A 118 -1.95 9.39 2.34
N LEU A 119 -0.97 10.11 2.91
CA LEU A 119 -1.22 11.40 3.57
C LEU A 119 -1.65 12.50 2.59
N ASN A 120 -1.10 12.50 1.38
CA ASN A 120 -1.52 13.40 0.31
C ASN A 120 -2.93 13.07 -0.17
N LEU A 121 -3.27 11.78 -0.28
CA LEU A 121 -4.62 11.34 -0.62
C LEU A 121 -5.65 11.83 0.41
N MET A 122 -5.32 11.79 1.71
CA MET A 122 -6.21 12.33 2.77
C MET A 122 -6.51 13.82 2.54
N GLN A 123 -5.48 14.63 2.28
CA GLN A 123 -5.65 16.05 2.00
C GLN A 123 -6.46 16.29 0.71
N TYR A 124 -6.15 15.53 -0.34
CA TYR A 124 -6.82 15.63 -1.64
C TYR A 124 -8.32 15.30 -1.53
N LEU A 125 -8.68 14.18 -0.91
CA LEU A 125 -10.08 13.77 -0.73
C LEU A 125 -10.90 14.84 0.01
N CYS A 126 -10.38 15.37 1.12
CA CYS A 126 -11.07 16.42 1.88
C CYS A 126 -11.23 17.72 1.07
N ARG A 127 -10.17 18.18 0.42
CA ARG A 127 -10.18 19.47 -0.29
C ARG A 127 -11.02 19.42 -1.56
N GLU A 128 -10.92 18.35 -2.34
CA GLU A 128 -11.72 18.17 -3.55
C GLU A 128 -13.20 17.97 -3.21
N PHE A 129 -13.51 17.27 -2.12
CA PHE A 129 -14.88 17.18 -1.62
C PHE A 129 -15.44 18.57 -1.29
N LYS A 130 -14.67 19.41 -0.57
CA LYS A 130 -15.07 20.79 -0.25
C LYS A 130 -15.21 21.69 -1.47
N LYS A 131 -14.42 21.47 -2.53
CA LYS A 131 -14.57 22.15 -3.82
C LYS A 131 -15.79 21.68 -4.62
N GLY A 132 -16.49 20.64 -4.18
CA GLY A 132 -17.66 20.10 -4.87
C GLY A 132 -17.32 19.21 -6.06
N ASN A 133 -16.11 18.63 -6.09
CA ASN A 133 -15.70 17.68 -7.12
C ASN A 133 -16.63 16.46 -7.10
N GLN A 134 -17.43 16.30 -8.15
CA GLN A 134 -18.50 15.29 -8.21
C GLN A 134 -17.96 13.86 -8.14
N ARG A 135 -16.76 13.62 -8.68
CA ARG A 135 -16.13 12.30 -8.62
C ARG A 135 -15.76 11.94 -7.18
N ILE A 136 -15.19 12.89 -6.44
CA ILE A 136 -14.79 12.68 -5.04
C ILE A 136 -15.99 12.63 -4.11
N ALA A 137 -16.99 13.48 -4.32
CA ALA A 137 -18.25 13.43 -3.60
C ALA A 137 -18.93 12.07 -3.75
N ARG A 138 -19.02 11.55 -4.98
CA ARG A 138 -19.55 10.22 -5.25
C ARG A 138 -18.71 9.12 -4.60
N LEU A 139 -17.39 9.20 -4.72
CA LEU A 139 -16.48 8.22 -4.13
C LEU A 139 -16.65 8.13 -2.59
N ILE A 140 -16.83 9.25 -1.90
CA ILE A 140 -17.00 9.30 -0.44
C ILE A 140 -18.40 8.88 0.01
N THR A 141 -19.42 9.11 -0.82
CA THR A 141 -20.83 8.78 -0.50
C THR A 141 -21.22 7.36 -0.88
N GLU A 142 -20.48 6.72 -1.77
CA GLU A 142 -20.74 5.35 -2.23
C GLU A 142 -19.67 4.35 -1.77
N THR A 143 -18.70 4.76 -0.95
CA THR A 143 -17.60 3.88 -0.50
C THR A 143 -17.04 4.37 0.82
N ARG A 144 -16.85 3.42 1.73
CA ARG A 144 -16.19 3.67 3.00
C ARG A 144 -14.71 3.34 2.90
N ILE A 145 -13.88 4.38 2.92
CA ILE A 145 -12.45 4.33 2.60
C ILE A 145 -11.64 4.41 3.88
N HIS A 146 -10.73 3.46 4.07
CA HIS A 146 -9.86 3.43 5.23
C HIS A 146 -8.37 3.51 4.85
N LEU A 147 -7.68 4.49 5.40
CA LEU A 147 -6.30 4.83 5.04
C LEU A 147 -5.37 4.65 6.24
N LEU A 148 -4.53 3.61 6.21
CA LEU A 148 -3.47 3.34 7.19
C LEU A 148 -2.11 3.78 6.63
N PRO A 149 -1.62 5.00 6.94
CA PRO A 149 -0.39 5.53 6.35
C PRO A 149 0.88 4.85 6.89
N SER A 150 0.82 4.17 8.05
CA SER A 150 1.99 3.62 8.72
C SER A 150 1.67 2.38 9.54
N MET A 151 1.89 1.20 8.96
CA MET A 151 1.78 -0.06 9.68
C MET A 151 2.99 -0.30 10.60
N ASN A 152 4.20 0.11 10.22
CA ASN A 152 5.44 0.01 10.98
C ASN A 152 5.97 1.42 11.39
N PRO A 153 5.30 2.12 12.32
CA PRO A 153 5.76 3.44 12.75
C PRO A 153 7.09 3.40 13.49
N ASP A 154 7.43 2.30 14.16
CA ASP A 154 8.70 2.16 14.90
C ASP A 154 9.89 2.15 13.93
N GLY A 155 9.83 1.31 12.89
CA GLY A 155 10.86 1.24 11.85
C GLY A 155 10.96 2.55 11.05
N TYR A 156 9.84 3.23 10.78
CA TYR A 156 9.85 4.53 10.10
C TYR A 156 10.58 5.60 10.94
N GLU A 157 10.33 5.69 12.24
CA GLU A 157 10.99 6.69 13.09
C GLU A 157 12.51 6.47 13.16
N GLU A 158 12.97 5.23 13.08
CA GLU A 158 14.40 4.90 12.98
C GLU A 158 14.99 5.34 11.64
N ALA A 159 14.35 4.98 10.53
CA ALA A 159 14.78 5.39 9.18
C ALA A 159 14.76 6.93 9.02
N TYR A 160 13.71 7.59 9.51
CA TYR A 160 13.53 9.04 9.41
C TYR A 160 14.63 9.81 10.14
N LYS A 161 15.05 9.35 11.34
CA LYS A 161 16.15 9.97 12.10
C LYS A 161 17.50 9.89 11.39
N LYS A 162 17.76 8.79 10.69
CA LYS A 162 18.97 8.62 9.88
C LYS A 162 18.95 9.49 8.62
N GLY A 163 17.78 9.66 8.03
CA GLY A 163 17.59 10.35 6.76
C GLY A 163 17.86 9.45 5.55
N SER A 164 17.37 9.88 4.39
CA SER A 164 17.37 9.09 3.15
C SER A 164 18.77 8.74 2.63
N GLU A 165 19.78 9.54 2.95
CA GLU A 165 21.16 9.34 2.47
C GLU A 165 21.92 8.26 3.27
N LEU A 166 21.50 7.99 4.51
CA LEU A 166 22.22 7.13 5.45
C LEU A 166 21.42 5.88 5.86
N ALA A 167 20.12 5.84 5.60
CA ALA A 167 19.30 4.66 5.84
C ALA A 167 19.59 3.61 4.76
N GLY A 168 20.28 2.53 5.14
CA GLY A 168 20.47 1.37 4.26
C GLY A 168 19.16 0.61 4.02
N TRP A 169 19.18 -0.36 3.10
CA TRP A 169 17.98 -1.14 2.73
C TRP A 169 17.29 -1.84 3.92
N ALA A 170 18.05 -2.27 4.93
CA ALA A 170 17.52 -2.95 6.12
C ALA A 170 17.11 -1.97 7.24
N ASP A 171 17.63 -0.74 7.23
CA ASP A 171 17.46 0.21 8.33
C ASP A 171 16.03 0.74 8.39
N GLY A 172 15.28 0.36 9.42
CA GLY A 172 13.87 0.71 9.57
C GLY A 172 12.91 -0.11 8.70
N ARG A 173 13.41 -1.13 7.97
CA ARG A 173 12.56 -2.04 7.18
C ARG A 173 11.72 -2.95 8.08
N TYR A 174 12.38 -3.59 9.04
CA TYR A 174 11.78 -4.56 9.94
C TYR A 174 11.01 -3.85 11.08
N SER A 175 10.11 -4.58 11.74
CA SER A 175 9.56 -4.15 13.03
C SER A 175 10.67 -3.96 14.06
N TYR A 176 10.36 -3.31 15.19
CA TYR A 176 11.32 -3.16 16.30
C TYR A 176 11.91 -4.50 16.77
N GLU A 177 11.17 -5.60 16.65
CA GLU A 177 11.63 -6.94 17.04
C GLU A 177 12.46 -7.66 15.96
N GLY A 178 12.78 -6.98 14.85
CA GLY A 178 13.51 -7.57 13.73
C GLY A 178 12.65 -8.47 12.82
N ILE A 179 11.32 -8.44 12.97
CA ILE A 179 10.38 -9.23 12.17
C ILE A 179 10.01 -8.47 10.88
N ASP A 180 10.08 -9.14 9.73
CA ASP A 180 9.54 -8.63 8.46
C ASP A 180 8.01 -8.78 8.49
N LEU A 181 7.30 -7.65 8.59
CA LEU A 181 5.84 -7.65 8.71
C LEU A 181 5.16 -8.22 7.45
N ASN A 182 5.76 -8.08 6.27
CA ASN A 182 5.25 -8.64 5.01
C ASN A 182 5.46 -10.16 4.91
N HIS A 183 6.13 -10.80 5.87
CA HIS A 183 6.26 -12.26 5.98
C HIS A 183 5.68 -12.82 7.29
N ASN A 184 5.01 -11.98 8.08
CA ASN A 184 4.55 -12.33 9.42
C ASN A 184 3.06 -12.69 9.51
N PHE A 185 2.31 -12.51 8.43
CA PHE A 185 0.92 -12.97 8.35
C PHE A 185 0.86 -14.49 8.09
N PRO A 186 -0.23 -15.17 8.51
CA PRO A 186 -0.40 -16.60 8.28
C PRO A 186 -0.29 -17.00 6.80
N ASP A 187 0.47 -18.06 6.54
CA ASP A 187 0.61 -18.61 5.18
C ASP A 187 -0.60 -19.49 4.83
N LEU A 188 -1.64 -18.84 4.30
CA LEU A 188 -2.86 -19.51 3.86
C LEU A 188 -2.65 -20.29 2.55
N ASN A 189 -1.64 -19.95 1.75
CA ASN A 189 -1.35 -20.64 0.48
C ASN A 189 -0.91 -22.08 0.74
N ASN A 190 0.02 -22.27 1.68
CA ASN A 190 0.44 -23.60 2.08
C ASN A 190 -0.71 -24.41 2.70
N ILE A 191 -1.61 -23.77 3.47
CA ILE A 191 -2.80 -24.45 4.01
C ILE A 191 -3.72 -24.91 2.86
N MET A 192 -4.00 -24.03 1.89
CA MET A 192 -4.84 -24.36 0.73
C MET A 192 -4.22 -25.48 -0.12
N TRP A 193 -2.94 -25.36 -0.48
CA TRP A 193 -2.23 -26.37 -1.28
C TRP A 193 -2.14 -27.71 -0.55
N ASN A 194 -1.83 -27.71 0.75
CA ASN A 194 -1.81 -28.93 1.58
C ASN A 194 -3.22 -29.55 1.72
N ALA A 195 -4.27 -28.73 1.83
CA ALA A 195 -5.66 -29.20 1.88
C ALA A 195 -6.11 -29.82 0.55
N GLN A 196 -5.64 -29.29 -0.58
CA GLN A 196 -5.83 -29.88 -1.92
C GLN A 196 -5.09 -31.21 -2.10
N GLU A 197 -3.95 -31.41 -1.41
CA GLU A 197 -3.13 -32.63 -1.55
C GLU A 197 -3.53 -33.82 -0.64
N ARG A 198 -4.56 -33.70 0.21
CA ARG A 198 -5.10 -34.79 1.06
C ARG A 198 -4.03 -35.66 1.76
N ALA A 199 -2.96 -35.07 2.29
CA ALA A 199 -2.18 -35.61 3.40
C ALA A 199 -0.92 -34.76 3.54
N LEU A 200 -0.76 -34.12 4.70
CA LEU A 200 0.44 -34.14 5.53
C LEU A 200 0.30 -33.02 6.55
N THR A 201 0.00 -33.42 7.78
CA THR A 201 0.09 -32.58 8.97
C THR A 201 1.56 -32.21 9.21
N LYS A 202 2.06 -31.17 8.55
CA LYS A 202 3.17 -30.40 9.09
C LYS A 202 2.57 -29.34 9.99
N ALA A 203 2.74 -29.53 11.30
CA ALA A 203 2.46 -28.50 12.28
C ALA A 203 3.21 -27.23 11.84
N GLN A 204 2.47 -26.16 11.54
CA GLN A 204 3.07 -24.85 11.36
C GLN A 204 3.80 -24.51 12.65
N GLU A 205 5.10 -24.23 12.55
CA GLU A 205 5.83 -23.59 13.64
C GLU A 205 5.03 -22.35 14.03
N LYS A 206 4.72 -22.21 15.32
CA LYS A 206 4.07 -21.02 15.86
C LYS A 206 5.05 -19.85 15.75
N SER A 207 5.13 -19.27 14.55
CA SER A 207 5.85 -18.03 14.31
C SER A 207 5.24 -16.94 15.19
N LYS A 208 6.09 -16.16 15.83
CA LYS A 208 5.67 -15.04 16.68
C LYS A 208 5.00 -13.99 15.78
N VAL A 209 3.70 -13.74 16.01
CA VAL A 209 2.98 -12.68 15.30
C VAL A 209 3.27 -11.34 15.98
N ALA A 210 3.86 -10.42 15.23
CA ALA A 210 4.15 -9.06 15.64
C ALA A 210 2.86 -8.30 16.00
N PRO A 211 2.91 -7.37 16.96
CA PRO A 211 1.72 -6.63 17.38
C PRO A 211 1.08 -5.83 16.23
N GLU A 212 1.87 -5.31 15.29
CA GLU A 212 1.42 -4.60 14.09
C GLU A 212 0.65 -5.53 13.15
N THR A 213 1.20 -6.71 12.85
CA THR A 213 0.54 -7.74 12.04
C THR A 213 -0.79 -8.16 12.65
N ARG A 214 -0.81 -8.42 13.95
CA ARG A 214 -2.03 -8.81 14.66
C ARG A 214 -3.08 -7.71 14.64
N ALA A 215 -2.68 -6.45 14.77
CA ALA A 215 -3.60 -5.32 14.66
C ALA A 215 -4.27 -5.27 13.27
N VAL A 216 -3.52 -5.52 12.19
CA VAL A 216 -4.08 -5.56 10.84
C VAL A 216 -4.98 -6.78 10.62
N ILE A 217 -4.62 -7.95 11.16
CA ILE A 217 -5.48 -9.15 11.12
C ILE A 217 -6.82 -8.88 11.79
N ASN A 218 -6.81 -8.40 13.03
CA ASN A 218 -8.04 -8.09 13.76
C ASN A 218 -8.88 -7.04 13.00
N TRP A 219 -8.23 -6.05 12.42
CA TRP A 219 -8.90 -5.03 11.61
C TRP A 219 -9.58 -5.61 10.36
N MET A 220 -8.99 -6.64 9.72
CA MET A 220 -9.60 -7.37 8.60
C MET A 220 -10.79 -8.24 9.03
N GLU A 221 -10.78 -8.74 10.25
CA GLU A 221 -11.89 -9.52 10.80
C GLU A 221 -13.06 -8.63 11.24
N GLU A 222 -12.77 -7.40 11.66
CA GLU A 222 -13.77 -6.43 12.13
C GLU A 222 -14.51 -5.70 11.00
N ILE A 223 -13.84 -5.41 9.88
CA ILE A 223 -14.42 -4.63 8.77
C ILE A 223 -14.45 -5.49 7.49
N PRO A 224 -15.62 -5.57 6.80
CA PRO A 224 -15.78 -6.41 5.61
C PRO A 224 -15.15 -5.78 4.35
N PHE A 225 -13.82 -5.64 4.33
CA PHE A 225 -13.09 -5.09 3.19
C PHE A 225 -13.32 -5.89 1.90
N VAL A 226 -13.72 -5.19 0.84
CA VAL A 226 -13.95 -5.77 -0.49
C VAL A 226 -12.70 -5.63 -1.37
N LEU A 227 -11.97 -4.53 -1.23
CA LEU A 227 -10.77 -4.23 -2.00
C LEU A 227 -9.70 -3.58 -1.13
N SER A 228 -8.46 -4.00 -1.31
CA SER A 228 -7.31 -3.48 -0.59
C SER A 228 -6.11 -3.30 -1.51
N ALA A 229 -5.26 -2.36 -1.17
CA ALA A 229 -3.92 -2.26 -1.75
C ALA A 229 -2.91 -1.86 -0.67
N ASN A 230 -1.71 -2.43 -0.76
CA ASN A 230 -0.61 -2.17 0.16
C ASN A 230 0.54 -1.52 -0.61
N LEU A 231 1.00 -0.36 -0.15
CA LEU A 231 1.98 0.45 -0.85
C LEU A 231 3.39 0.20 -0.30
N HIS A 232 4.28 -0.16 -1.20
CA HIS A 232 5.68 -0.43 -0.97
C HIS A 232 6.58 0.52 -1.79
N GLY A 233 7.85 0.56 -1.44
CA GLY A 233 8.91 1.23 -2.20
C GLY A 233 9.98 0.22 -2.63
N GLY A 234 10.77 0.55 -3.65
CA GLY A 234 11.95 -0.23 -4.08
C GLY A 234 11.94 -0.59 -5.57
N GLU A 235 10.76 -0.83 -6.13
CA GLU A 235 10.52 -1.17 -7.54
C GLU A 235 9.36 -0.33 -8.07
N LEU A 236 9.13 -0.27 -9.38
CA LEU A 236 7.97 0.40 -9.96
C LEU A 236 7.13 -0.67 -10.66
N VAL A 237 6.13 -1.22 -9.95
CA VAL A 237 5.40 -2.44 -10.35
C VAL A 237 4.08 -2.54 -9.58
N VAL A 238 3.07 -3.12 -10.24
CA VAL A 238 1.88 -3.65 -9.56
C VAL A 238 2.00 -5.16 -9.45
N THR A 239 1.97 -5.67 -8.22
CA THR A 239 1.94 -7.09 -7.93
C THR A 239 0.58 -7.49 -7.39
N TYR A 240 0.16 -8.71 -7.70
CA TYR A 240 -1.13 -9.26 -7.31
C TYR A 240 -0.98 -10.74 -6.99
N PRO A 241 -1.87 -11.35 -6.19
CA PRO A 241 -1.64 -12.69 -5.66
C PRO A 241 -1.59 -13.77 -6.76
N PHE A 242 -0.90 -14.90 -6.52
CA PHE A 242 -0.16 -15.23 -5.30
C PHE A 242 1.29 -14.77 -5.33
N ASP A 243 1.78 -14.23 -4.21
CA ASP A 243 3.17 -13.79 -4.05
C ASP A 243 4.23 -14.90 -4.16
N CYS A 244 3.83 -16.16 -4.06
CA CYS A 244 4.73 -17.31 -4.07
C CYS A 244 4.30 -18.37 -5.07
N THR A 245 5.30 -19.12 -5.52
CA THR A 245 5.16 -20.28 -6.39
C THR A 245 4.88 -21.53 -5.55
N ARG A 246 4.15 -22.50 -6.11
CA ARG A 246 3.81 -23.77 -5.44
C ARG A 246 5.06 -24.62 -5.16
N ASP A 247 6.03 -24.53 -6.07
CA ASP A 247 7.37 -25.07 -5.90
C ASP A 247 8.40 -23.96 -5.65
N TRP A 248 9.57 -24.29 -5.10
CA TRP A 248 10.68 -23.36 -4.87
C TRP A 248 11.30 -22.79 -6.16
N ALA A 249 10.73 -23.14 -7.33
CA ALA A 249 11.13 -22.63 -8.63
C ALA A 249 10.50 -21.23 -8.87
N PRO A 250 11.30 -20.15 -8.91
CA PRO A 250 10.79 -18.77 -9.01
C PRO A 250 10.08 -18.41 -10.31
N GLN A 251 9.90 -19.35 -11.25
CA GLN A 251 9.50 -19.05 -12.62
C GLN A 251 8.08 -19.50 -13.00
N GLU A 252 7.44 -20.38 -12.24
CA GLU A 252 6.11 -20.87 -12.61
C GLU A 252 5.00 -19.87 -12.27
N ASP A 253 4.01 -19.79 -13.15
CA ASP A 253 2.82 -18.99 -12.94
C ASP A 253 1.90 -19.67 -11.92
N THR A 254 1.52 -18.96 -10.86
CA THR A 254 0.59 -19.42 -9.82
C THR A 254 -0.69 -18.59 -9.84
N PRO A 255 -1.57 -18.81 -10.82
CA PRO A 255 -2.81 -18.04 -10.93
C PRO A 255 -3.76 -18.33 -9.77
N THR A 256 -4.42 -17.29 -9.29
CA THR A 256 -5.57 -17.40 -8.39
C THR A 256 -6.83 -17.79 -9.16
N ALA A 257 -7.89 -18.20 -8.46
CA ALA A 257 -9.20 -18.42 -9.07
C ALA A 257 -9.74 -17.14 -9.77
N ASP A 258 -9.42 -15.96 -9.22
CA ASP A 258 -9.84 -14.64 -9.72
C ASP A 258 -8.74 -13.93 -10.53
N ASN A 259 -7.82 -14.69 -11.14
CA ASN A 259 -6.63 -14.13 -11.81
C ASN A 259 -6.97 -13.05 -12.86
N ALA A 260 -8.02 -13.27 -13.66
CA ALA A 260 -8.46 -12.30 -14.68
C ALA A 260 -8.84 -10.95 -14.07
N PHE A 261 -9.52 -10.96 -12.92
CA PHE A 261 -9.89 -9.75 -12.19
C PHE A 261 -8.67 -9.03 -11.65
N PHE A 262 -7.74 -9.75 -11.02
CA PHE A 262 -6.51 -9.16 -10.49
C PHE A 262 -5.61 -8.55 -11.57
N ARG A 263 -5.48 -9.22 -12.71
CA ARG A 263 -4.74 -8.70 -13.87
C ARG A 263 -5.38 -7.43 -14.42
N TRP A 264 -6.71 -7.42 -14.54
CA TRP A 264 -7.45 -6.23 -14.95
C TRP A 264 -7.23 -5.07 -13.97
N LEU A 265 -7.41 -5.31 -12.67
CA LEU A 265 -7.20 -4.30 -11.62
C LEU A 265 -5.78 -3.73 -11.63
N ALA A 266 -4.77 -4.61 -11.74
CA ALA A 266 -3.37 -4.20 -11.85
C ALA A 266 -3.12 -3.33 -13.10
N SER A 267 -3.73 -3.68 -14.22
CA SER A 267 -3.62 -2.94 -15.47
C SER A 267 -4.28 -1.56 -15.39
N VAL A 268 -5.45 -1.45 -14.74
CA VAL A 268 -6.13 -0.16 -14.49
C VAL A 268 -5.19 0.78 -13.74
N TYR A 269 -4.60 0.32 -12.63
CA TYR A 269 -3.66 1.14 -11.87
C TYR A 269 -2.42 1.52 -12.70
N ALA A 270 -1.74 0.53 -13.28
CA ALA A 270 -0.52 0.75 -14.05
C ALA A 270 -0.73 1.70 -15.24
N SER A 271 -1.88 1.64 -15.91
CA SER A 271 -2.21 2.51 -17.04
C SER A 271 -2.36 3.99 -16.68
N THR A 272 -2.71 4.30 -15.42
CA THR A 272 -2.84 5.68 -14.93
C THR A 272 -1.52 6.29 -14.44
N ASN A 273 -0.48 5.48 -14.28
CA ASN A 273 0.87 5.97 -14.00
C ASN A 273 1.69 6.01 -15.28
N LEU A 274 2.01 7.21 -15.77
CA LEU A 274 2.66 7.42 -17.07
C LEU A 274 3.95 6.58 -17.24
N VAL A 275 4.78 6.54 -16.20
CA VAL A 275 6.05 5.81 -16.24
C VAL A 275 5.79 4.30 -16.26
N MET A 276 4.89 3.80 -15.42
CA MET A 276 4.48 2.38 -15.43
C MET A 276 3.91 1.96 -16.79
N HIS A 277 3.09 2.81 -17.39
CA HIS A 277 2.43 2.53 -18.66
C HIS A 277 3.41 2.54 -19.84
N GLN A 278 4.31 3.53 -19.91
CA GLN A 278 5.20 3.75 -21.06
C GLN A 278 6.40 2.79 -21.09
N PHE A 279 6.82 2.23 -19.96
CA PHE A 279 7.98 1.35 -19.89
C PHE A 279 7.66 -0.07 -19.38
N PRO A 280 6.72 -0.81 -20.00
CA PRO A 280 6.26 -2.12 -19.51
C PRO A 280 7.34 -3.23 -19.56
N HIS A 281 8.43 -3.03 -20.32
CA HIS A 281 9.57 -3.95 -20.32
C HIS A 281 10.52 -3.73 -19.14
N LYS A 282 10.46 -2.57 -18.48
CA LYS A 282 11.22 -2.24 -17.25
C LYS A 282 10.35 -2.30 -16.00
N ILE A 283 9.02 -2.25 -16.15
CA ILE A 283 8.04 -2.11 -15.09
C ILE A 283 7.04 -3.26 -15.22
N HIS A 284 6.97 -4.10 -14.21
CA HIS A 284 6.31 -5.39 -14.31
C HIS A 284 4.87 -5.36 -13.78
N ILE A 285 4.04 -6.24 -14.34
CA ILE A 285 2.79 -6.72 -13.72
C ILE A 285 3.08 -8.19 -13.43
N THR A 286 3.36 -8.55 -12.18
CA THR A 286 3.85 -9.89 -11.83
C THR A 286 3.10 -10.48 -10.64
N HIS A 287 2.97 -11.80 -10.68
CA HIS A 287 2.36 -12.60 -9.62
C HIS A 287 3.23 -12.63 -8.35
N SER A 288 4.57 -12.63 -8.48
CA SER A 288 5.46 -12.91 -7.35
C SER A 288 6.36 -11.73 -6.97
N SER A 289 6.25 -11.28 -5.73
CA SER A 289 7.23 -10.39 -5.08
C SER A 289 8.63 -11.01 -4.93
N ASN A 290 8.77 -12.35 -4.95
CA ASN A 290 10.08 -13.01 -4.89
C ASN A 290 10.93 -12.75 -6.15
N LYS A 291 10.30 -12.60 -7.34
CA LYS A 291 11.03 -12.24 -8.57
C LYS A 291 11.69 -10.86 -8.44
N ILE A 292 11.02 -9.92 -7.76
CA ILE A 292 11.52 -8.56 -7.51
C ILE A 292 12.66 -8.60 -6.48
N LYS A 293 12.46 -9.27 -5.34
CA LYS A 293 13.46 -9.39 -4.26
C LYS A 293 14.77 -10.06 -4.70
N SER A 294 14.69 -11.07 -5.58
CA SER A 294 15.89 -11.72 -6.13
C SER A 294 16.76 -10.78 -6.97
N ARG A 295 16.15 -9.75 -7.57
CA ARG A 295 16.87 -8.72 -8.33
C ARG A 295 17.45 -7.64 -7.42
N GLU A 296 16.69 -7.14 -6.45
CA GLU A 296 17.19 -6.18 -5.44
C GLU A 296 18.44 -6.70 -4.71
N ALA A 297 18.43 -7.99 -4.33
CA ALA A 297 19.59 -8.63 -3.71
C ALA A 297 20.80 -8.68 -4.67
N ASN A 298 20.60 -9.00 -5.94
CA ASN A 298 21.68 -9.03 -6.93
C ASN A 298 22.24 -7.63 -7.25
N ASP A 299 21.39 -6.61 -7.31
CA ASP A 299 21.81 -5.23 -7.59
C ASP A 299 22.54 -4.60 -6.39
N SER A 300 22.21 -5.00 -5.16
CA SER A 300 22.98 -4.61 -3.96
C SER A 300 24.39 -5.21 -3.94
N ILE A 301 24.56 -6.46 -4.41
CA ILE A 301 25.87 -7.14 -4.48
C ILE A 301 26.77 -6.55 -5.57
N GLN A 302 26.19 -6.01 -6.65
CA GLN A 302 26.98 -5.38 -7.72
C GLN A 302 27.46 -3.97 -7.39
N ASN A 303 26.86 -3.27 -6.42
CA ASN A 303 27.27 -1.93 -6.00
C ASN A 303 28.29 -1.92 -4.85
N GLU A 304 28.72 -3.08 -4.35
CA GLU A 304 29.75 -3.23 -3.30
C GLU A 304 31.13 -3.66 -3.85
N ASN A 305 31.35 -3.69 -5.18
CA ASN A 305 32.64 -4.00 -5.79
C ASN A 305 33.22 -2.84 -6.61
#